data_AF-A0A219AC03-F1
#
_entry.id   AF-A0A219AC03-F1
#
_cell.length_a   1.000
_cell.length_b   1.000
_cell.length_c   1.000
_cell.angle_alpha   90.00
_cell.angle_beta   90.00
_cell.angle_gamma   90.00
#
_symmetry.space_group_name_H-M   'P 1'
#
loop_
_entity.id
_entity.type
_entity.pdbx_description
1 polymer ?
#
loop_
_entity_poly.entity_id
_entity_poly.type
_entity_poly.pdbx_seq_one_letter_code
_entity_poly.pdbx_strand_id
1 'polypeptide(L)'
;MSINGEFIDGKNFIVRGGINNGQKAELKYSINYEKNPIEIDFIAIKDNEEKGRILGAIKQINENEFLMTMSFDGKRDLNFTDENAEKIMSIKRKK
;
A
#
# COMPACT_ATOMS: atom_id res chain seq x y z
N MET A 1 -10.71 -8.94 -3.68
CA MET A 1 -10.46 -7.75 -4.53
C MET A 1 -9.63 -8.23 -5.72
N SER A 2 -9.76 -7.66 -6.92
CA SER A 2 -8.91 -8.07 -8.05
C SER A 2 -8.15 -6.88 -8.63
N ILE A 3 -6.83 -7.02 -8.77
CA ILE A 3 -5.98 -6.10 -9.54
C ILE A 3 -5.53 -6.89 -10.77
N ASN A 4 -5.75 -6.36 -11.97
CA ASN A 4 -5.43 -7.02 -13.25
C ASN A 4 -5.99 -8.46 -13.41
N GLY A 5 -7.18 -8.73 -12.86
CA GLY A 5 -7.83 -10.04 -12.96
C GLY A 5 -7.27 -11.11 -12.00
N GLU A 6 -6.30 -10.76 -11.15
CA GLU A 6 -5.79 -11.66 -10.12
C GLU A 6 -6.62 -11.54 -8.85
N PHE A 7 -7.10 -12.66 -8.33
CA PHE A 7 -7.84 -12.71 -7.07
C PHE A 7 -6.87 -12.44 -5.91
N ILE A 8 -6.96 -11.24 -5.34
CA ILE A 8 -6.28 -10.88 -4.11
C ILE A 8 -7.24 -11.21 -2.96
N ASP A 9 -7.06 -12.41 -2.43
CA ASP A 9 -7.40 -12.72 -1.04
C ASP A 9 -6.14 -12.44 -0.22
N GLY A 10 -6.16 -11.38 0.58
CA GLY A 10 -4.98 -10.88 1.30
C GLY A 10 -4.28 -11.93 2.17
N LYS A 11 -4.93 -13.07 2.42
CA LYS A 11 -4.35 -14.20 3.17
C LYS A 11 -3.42 -15.09 2.37
N ASN A 12 -3.65 -15.29 1.06
CA ASN A 12 -2.86 -16.22 0.24
C ASN A 12 -2.88 -15.82 -1.23
N PHE A 13 -1.74 -15.37 -1.76
CA PHE A 13 -1.55 -15.13 -3.19
C PHE A 13 -0.37 -15.95 -3.71
N ILE A 14 -0.40 -16.31 -5.00
CA ILE A 14 0.73 -16.95 -5.67
C ILE A 14 1.57 -15.86 -6.33
N VAL A 15 2.83 -15.77 -5.95
CA VAL A 15 3.78 -14.83 -6.57
C VAL A 15 4.01 -15.23 -8.02
N ARG A 16 3.89 -14.27 -8.94
CA ARG A 16 4.19 -14.47 -10.36
C ARG A 16 5.44 -13.69 -10.77
N GLY A 17 6.39 -14.40 -11.36
CA GLY A 17 7.68 -13.85 -11.79
C GLY A 17 8.73 -13.73 -10.68
N GLY A 18 9.96 -13.40 -11.10
CA GLY A 18 11.12 -13.24 -10.21
C GLY A 18 11.56 -14.54 -9.52
N ILE A 19 12.43 -14.40 -8.52
CA ILE A 19 13.03 -15.52 -7.78
C ILE A 19 12.01 -16.33 -6.94
N ASN A 20 10.84 -15.75 -6.66
CA ASN A 20 9.80 -16.35 -5.84
C ASN A 20 8.61 -16.88 -6.66
N ASN A 21 8.74 -16.99 -7.99
CA ASN A 21 7.67 -17.42 -8.88
C ASN A 21 7.06 -18.77 -8.46
N GLY A 22 5.73 -18.85 -8.42
CA GLY A 22 4.96 -20.05 -8.06
C GLY A 22 4.84 -20.30 -6.56
N GLN A 23 5.49 -19.49 -5.72
CA GLN A 23 5.45 -19.65 -4.26
C GLN A 23 4.25 -18.91 -3.67
N LYS A 24 3.68 -19.46 -2.59
CA LYS A 24 2.62 -18.81 -1.82
C LYS A 24 3.20 -17.72 -0.94
N ALA A 25 2.53 -16.58 -0.89
CA ALA A 25 2.81 -15.47 -0.01
C ALA A 25 1.51 -14.90 0.55
N GLU A 26 1.61 -14.12 1.62
CA GLU A 26 0.51 -13.42 2.27
C GLU A 26 0.78 -11.92 2.22
N LEU A 27 -0.26 -11.11 1.98
CA LEU A 27 -0.17 -9.65 1.98
C LEU A 27 -1.01 -9.10 3.14
N LYS A 28 -0.35 -8.74 4.23
CA LYS A 28 -0.99 -8.08 5.36
C LYS A 28 -0.99 -6.58 5.17
N TYR A 29 -1.82 -5.89 5.94
CA TYR A 29 -1.79 -4.44 6.04
C TYR A 29 -1.90 -3.99 7.50
N SER A 30 -1.35 -2.83 7.82
CA SER A 30 -1.58 -2.14 9.10
C SER A 30 -2.00 -0.71 8.84
N ILE A 31 -2.96 -0.20 9.62
CA ILE A 31 -3.41 1.19 9.53
C ILE A 31 -3.32 1.83 10.91
N ASN A 32 -2.71 3.00 11.00
CA ASN A 32 -2.67 3.81 12.21
C ASN A 32 -3.53 5.07 12.03
N TYR A 33 -4.76 5.02 12.58
CA TYR A 33 -5.72 6.12 12.53
C TYR A 33 -5.42 7.25 13.55
N GLU A 34 -4.51 7.04 14.50
CA GLU A 34 -4.13 8.07 15.49
C GLU A 34 -3.15 9.10 14.91
N LYS A 35 -2.53 8.79 13.76
CA LYS A 35 -1.62 9.68 13.05
C LYS A 35 -2.37 10.55 12.05
N ASN A 36 -1.85 11.75 11.84
CA ASN A 36 -2.32 12.66 10.80
C ASN A 36 -1.10 13.23 10.06
N PRO A 37 -0.83 12.83 8.81
CA PRO A 37 -1.62 11.93 7.95
C PRO A 37 -1.76 10.50 8.51
N ILE A 38 -2.84 9.79 8.16
CA ILE A 38 -3.08 8.38 8.55
C ILE A 38 -1.97 7.53 7.95
N GLU A 39 -1.37 6.62 8.72
CA GLU A 39 -0.35 5.73 8.18
C GLU A 39 -0.98 4.42 7.72
N ILE A 40 -0.55 3.92 6.55
CA ILE A 40 -0.95 2.61 6.02
C ILE A 40 0.28 1.88 5.52
N ASP A 41 0.49 0.66 5.97
CA ASP A 41 1.59 -0.18 5.49
C ASP A 41 1.03 -1.44 4.82
N PHE A 42 1.67 -1.87 3.73
CA PHE A 42 1.44 -3.18 3.11
C PHE A 42 2.65 -4.06 3.36
N ILE A 43 2.43 -5.23 3.94
CA ILE A 43 3.48 -6.10 4.49
C ILE A 43 3.42 -7.43 3.75
N ALA A 44 4.46 -7.73 2.98
CA ALA A 44 4.62 -9.00 2.29
C ALA A 44 5.20 -10.04 3.26
N ILE A 45 4.45 -11.12 3.50
CA ILE A 45 4.83 -12.22 4.38
C ILE A 45 5.06 -13.49 3.53
N LYS A 46 6.14 -14.21 3.82
CA LYS A 46 6.43 -15.51 3.23
C LYS A 46 7.14 -16.39 4.26
N ASP A 47 6.74 -17.65 4.37
CA ASP A 47 7.29 -18.59 5.36
C ASP A 47 7.21 -18.05 6.79
N ASN A 48 6.12 -17.33 7.11
CA ASN A 48 5.90 -16.60 8.37
C ASN A 48 6.90 -15.47 8.68
N GLU A 49 7.71 -15.05 7.69
CA GLU A 49 8.65 -13.94 7.81
C GLU A 49 8.26 -12.74 6.94
N GLU A 50 8.48 -11.53 7.45
CA GLU A 50 8.35 -10.30 6.65
C GLU A 50 9.47 -10.24 5.61
N LYS A 51 9.09 -10.18 4.33
CA LYS A 51 10.04 -10.07 3.21
C LYS A 51 10.16 -8.66 2.66
N GLY A 52 9.22 -7.79 3.01
CA GLY A 52 9.23 -6.40 2.59
C GLY A 52 7.98 -5.68 3.02
N ARG A 53 8.08 -4.36 3.04
CA ARG A 53 7.01 -3.48 3.46
C ARG A 53 6.98 -2.24 2.58
N ILE A 54 5.78 -1.90 2.12
CA ILE A 54 5.51 -0.63 1.44
C ILE A 54 4.91 0.28 2.50
N LEU A 55 5.58 1.40 2.78
CA LEU A 55 5.11 2.38 3.75
C LEU A 55 4.27 3.43 3.03
N GLY A 56 3.09 3.73 3.55
CA GLY A 56 2.19 4.71 2.96
C GLY A 56 1.62 5.66 3.99
N ALA A 57 1.10 6.76 3.48
CA ALA A 57 0.36 7.74 4.24
C ALA A 57 -0.87 8.20 3.46
N ILE A 58 -1.95 8.50 4.16
CA ILE A 58 -3.22 8.95 3.61
C ILE A 58 -3.58 10.28 4.25
N LYS A 59 -3.77 11.30 3.42
CA LYS A 59 -4.30 12.60 3.82
C LYS A 59 -5.70 12.76 3.24
N GLN A 60 -6.70 12.76 4.11
CA GLN A 60 -8.08 13.00 3.68
C GLN A 60 -8.25 14.47 3.28
N ILE A 61 -8.86 14.70 2.11
CA ILE A 61 -9.19 16.05 1.63
C ILE A 61 -10.67 16.35 1.91
N ASN A 62 -11.54 15.38 1.65
CA ASN A 62 -12.96 15.44 1.99
C ASN A 62 -13.55 14.01 2.06
N GLU A 63 -14.88 13.89 2.16
CA GLU A 63 -15.57 12.60 2.24
C GLU A 63 -15.37 11.68 1.03
N ASN A 64 -14.98 12.24 -0.13
CA ASN A 64 -14.87 11.50 -1.39
C ASN A 64 -13.46 11.54 -2.00
N GLU A 65 -12.52 12.24 -1.37
CA GLU A 65 -11.19 12.45 -1.91
C GLU A 65 -10.13 12.31 -0.81
N PHE A 66 -9.09 11.55 -1.13
CA PHE A 66 -7.89 11.49 -0.33
C PHE A 66 -6.65 11.49 -1.21
N LEU A 67 -5.56 12.01 -0.65
CA LEU A 67 -4.23 11.91 -1.20
C LEU A 67 -3.52 10.73 -0.52
N MET A 68 -2.69 10.03 -1.28
CA MET A 68 -1.91 8.90 -0.79
C MET A 68 -0.47 8.98 -1.28
N THR A 69 0.49 8.68 -0.39
CA THR A 69 1.89 8.43 -0.76
C THR A 69 2.21 6.96 -0.50
N MET A 70 3.14 6.42 -1.29
CA MET A 70 3.66 5.06 -1.15
C MET A 70 5.17 5.08 -1.33
N SER A 71 5.88 4.48 -0.38
CA SER A 71 7.34 4.36 -0.37
C SER A 71 7.74 2.88 -0.43
N PHE A 72 8.67 2.60 -1.34
CA PHE A 72 9.31 1.29 -1.52
C PHE A 72 10.75 1.27 -0.98
N ASP A 73 11.26 2.40 -0.49
CA ASP A 73 12.63 2.55 0.03
C ASP A 73 12.70 2.48 1.56
N GLY A 74 11.56 2.23 2.21
CA GLY A 74 11.45 2.13 3.67
C GLY A 74 11.39 3.48 4.40
N LYS A 75 11.25 4.60 3.68
CA LYS A 75 11.06 5.93 4.27
C LYS A 75 9.67 6.48 3.94
N ARG A 76 8.81 6.56 4.95
CA ARG A 76 7.45 7.11 4.79
C ARG A 76 7.51 8.60 4.45
N ASP A 77 6.89 8.98 3.35
CA ASP A 77 6.71 10.38 2.96
C ASP A 77 5.38 10.90 3.51
N LEU A 78 5.45 11.86 4.43
CA LEU A 78 4.30 12.51 5.05
C LEU A 78 4.01 13.89 4.43
N ASN A 79 4.80 14.31 3.44
CA ASN A 79 4.69 15.63 2.85
C ASN A 79 3.81 15.62 1.59
N PHE A 80 2.64 16.24 1.74
CA PHE A 80 1.61 16.37 0.69
C PHE A 80 1.61 17.77 0.05
N THR A 81 2.78 18.28 -0.32
CA THR A 81 2.95 19.56 -1.05
C THR A 81 3.14 19.35 -2.55
N ASP A 82 3.00 20.42 -3.34
CA ASP A 82 3.17 20.40 -4.79
C ASP A 82 4.58 19.97 -5.23
N GLU A 83 5.59 20.25 -4.40
CA GLU A 83 6.98 19.80 -4.63
C GLU A 83 7.10 18.27 -4.68
N ASN A 84 6.15 17.56 -4.06
CA ASN A 84 6.08 16.11 -4.00
C ASN A 84 4.97 15.52 -4.91
N ALA A 85 4.38 16.33 -5.80
CA ALA A 85 3.23 15.94 -6.61
C ALA A 85 3.40 14.61 -7.35
N GLU A 86 4.60 14.31 -7.86
CA GLU A 86 4.89 13.06 -8.57
C GLU A 86 4.74 11.79 -7.70
N LYS A 87 4.87 11.93 -6.38
CA LYS A 87 4.74 10.83 -5.41
C LYS A 87 3.35 10.73 -4.80
N ILE A 88 2.48 11.69 -5.11
CA ILE A 88 1.14 11.80 -4.52
C ILE A 88 0.11 11.25 -5.49
N MET A 89 -0.60 10.22 -5.05
CA MET A 89 -1.77 9.71 -5.75
C MET A 89 -3.02 10.42 -5.24
N SER A 90 -3.80 11.02 -6.14
CA SER A 90 -5.15 11.51 -5.83
C SER A 90 -6.17 10.41 -6.12
N ILE A 91 -6.93 10.03 -5.10
CA ILE A 91 -7.96 8.99 -5.21
C ILE A 91 -9.31 9.62 -4.92
N LYS A 92 -10.20 9.54 -5.92
CA LYS A 92 -11.55 10.10 -5.88
C LYS A 92 -12.58 8.98 -5.99
N ARG A 93 -13.52 8.93 -5.06
CA ARG A 93 -14.66 8.02 -5.15
C ARG A 93 -15.56 8.47 -6.30
N LYS A 94 -15.73 7.60 -7.31
CA LYS A 94 -16.70 7.83 -8.38
C LYS A 94 -18.10 7.66 -7.79
N LYS A 95 -18.95 8.68 -7.96
CA LYS A 95 -20.38 8.62 -7.61
C LYS A 95 -21.14 7.74 -8.59
#